data_AF-A0A183JXV3-F1
#
_entry.id   AF-A0A183JXV3-F1
#
_cell.length_a   1.000
_cell.length_b   1.000
_cell.length_c   1.000
_cell.angle_alpha   90.00
_cell.angle_beta   90.00
_cell.angle_gamma   90.00
#
_symmetry.space_group_name_H-M   'P 1'
#
loop_
_entity.id
_entity.type
_entity.pdbx_description
1 polymer ?
#
loop_
_entity_poly.entity_id
_entity_poly.type
_entity_poly.pdbx_seq_one_letter_code
_entity_poly.pdbx_strand_id
1 'polypeptide(L)'
;LESVQRRFTLRILGADCTLTYNSRCNKLGSDPLWKRRLELNLIFFFKLLNKLSLTSNHVIQYAETPHYDIRNSLSLVKQTCSKSSLYMNYFTCRFSRLWNNLPQSICTIKSLPLFVRFIDAYCSPENVLNVVAPVSVSHSTSDIIGTLNV
;
A
#
# COMPACT_ATOMS: atom_id res chain seq x y z
N LEU A 1 -4.13 -11.03 -13.27
CA LEU A 1 -3.68 -9.74 -13.87
C LEU A 1 -2.17 -9.53 -13.73
N GLU A 2 -1.57 -9.65 -12.53
CA GLU A 2 -0.10 -9.51 -12.36
C GLU A 2 0.69 -10.48 -13.25
N SER A 3 0.23 -11.73 -13.33
CA SER A 3 0.81 -12.77 -14.19
C SER A 3 0.74 -12.43 -15.69
N VAL A 4 -0.17 -11.55 -16.10
CA VAL A 4 -0.28 -11.05 -17.48
C VAL A 4 0.86 -10.07 -17.74
N GLN A 5 1.06 -9.06 -16.88
CA GLN A 5 2.18 -8.13 -17.03
C GLN A 5 3.54 -8.83 -16.94
N ARG A 6 3.69 -9.81 -16.03
CA ARG A 6 4.91 -10.63 -15.92
C ARG A 6 5.24 -11.39 -17.20
N ARG A 7 4.23 -11.95 -17.87
CA ARG A 7 4.40 -12.66 -19.15
C ARG A 7 4.66 -11.70 -20.30
N PHE A 8 3.92 -10.59 -20.35
CA PHE A 8 4.08 -9.55 -21.36
C PHE A 8 5.48 -8.95 -21.36
N THR A 9 5.97 -8.52 -20.19
CA THR A 9 7.33 -7.98 -20.01
C THR A 9 8.42 -9.02 -20.35
N LEU A 10 8.14 -10.32 -20.22
CA LEU A 10 9.10 -11.38 -20.62
C LEU A 10 9.16 -11.47 -22.14
N ARG A 11 7.99 -11.52 -22.78
CA ARG A 11 7.89 -11.65 -24.24
C ARG A 11 8.55 -10.48 -24.97
N ILE A 12 8.42 -9.26 -24.45
CA ILE A 12 9.08 -8.08 -25.04
C ILE A 12 10.61 -8.19 -24.96
N LEU A 13 11.15 -8.68 -23.85
CA LEU A 13 12.59 -8.72 -23.60
C LEU A 13 13.26 -10.02 -24.06
N GLY A 14 12.50 -11.00 -24.54
CA GLY A 14 12.97 -12.32 -24.94
C GLY A 14 12.90 -13.35 -23.83
N ALA A 15 12.74 -14.63 -24.22
CA ALA A 15 12.66 -15.76 -23.28
C ALA A 15 13.96 -15.97 -22.48
N ASP A 16 15.10 -15.58 -23.05
CA ASP A 16 16.42 -15.71 -22.43
C ASP A 16 16.72 -14.60 -21.40
N CYS A 17 15.75 -13.73 -21.15
CA CYS A 17 15.89 -12.61 -20.22
C CYS A 17 16.01 -13.11 -18.77
N THR A 18 17.17 -12.89 -18.17
CA THR A 18 17.49 -13.24 -16.77
C THR A 18 17.02 -12.18 -15.76
N LEU A 19 16.49 -11.06 -16.23
CA LEU A 19 16.07 -9.96 -15.37
C LEU A 19 14.85 -10.32 -14.52
N THR A 20 14.89 -9.93 -13.25
CA THR A 20 13.74 -10.04 -12.36
C THR A 20 12.55 -9.23 -12.88
N TYR A 21 11.33 -9.57 -12.48
CA TYR A 21 10.13 -8.86 -12.92
C TYR A 21 10.20 -7.34 -12.70
N ASN A 22 10.62 -6.89 -11.51
CA ASN A 22 10.77 -5.46 -11.23
C ASN A 22 11.83 -4.82 -12.14
N SER A 23 12.95 -5.49 -12.38
CA SER A 23 14.00 -4.98 -13.29
C SER A 23 13.52 -4.90 -14.74
N ARG A 24 12.70 -5.86 -15.18
CA ARG A 24 12.07 -5.85 -16.51
C ARG A 24 11.10 -4.68 -16.65
N CYS A 25 10.27 -4.47 -15.63
CA CYS A 25 9.38 -3.31 -15.51
C CYS A 25 10.16 -1.98 -15.62
N ASN A 26 11.20 -1.81 -14.80
CA ASN A 26 12.04 -0.61 -14.83
C ASN A 26 12.71 -0.40 -16.19
N LYS A 27 13.25 -1.46 -16.81
CA LYS A 27 13.88 -1.41 -18.14
C LYS A 27 12.90 -0.98 -19.23
N LEU A 28 11.62 -1.33 -19.09
CA LEU A 28 10.55 -0.97 -20.02
C LEU A 28 9.86 0.37 -19.66
N GLY A 29 10.38 1.12 -18.68
CA GLY A 29 9.79 2.39 -18.24
C GLY A 29 8.39 2.23 -17.65
N SER A 30 8.09 1.10 -17.02
CA SER A 30 6.78 0.79 -16.46
C SER A 30 6.87 0.28 -15.04
N ASP A 31 6.00 0.78 -14.15
CA ASP A 31 5.88 0.19 -12.82
C ASP A 31 5.25 -1.21 -12.85
N PRO A 32 5.62 -2.06 -11.87
CA PRO A 32 4.85 -3.28 -11.57
C PRO A 32 3.39 -2.97 -11.26
N LEU A 33 2.46 -3.81 -11.71
CA LEU A 33 1.03 -3.62 -11.45
C LEU A 33 0.69 -3.64 -9.95
N TRP A 34 1.40 -4.42 -9.14
CA TRP A 34 1.21 -4.41 -7.69
C TRP A 34 1.50 -3.02 -7.09
N LYS A 35 2.51 -2.29 -7.59
CA LYS A 35 2.88 -0.95 -7.13
C LYS A 35 1.77 0.04 -7.47
N ARG A 36 1.32 0.04 -8.72
CA ARG A 36 0.20 0.89 -9.18
C ARG A 36 -1.08 0.62 -8.36
N ARG A 37 -1.36 -0.65 -8.05
CA ARG A 37 -2.51 -1.01 -7.21
C ARG A 37 -2.35 -0.47 -5.79
N LEU A 38 -1.18 -0.58 -5.19
CA LEU A 38 -0.94 -0.05 -3.84
C LEU A 38 -1.19 1.47 -3.80
N GLU A 39 -0.62 2.21 -4.74
CA GLU A 39 -0.76 3.67 -4.84
C GLU A 39 -2.22 4.08 -5.04
N LEU A 40 -2.91 3.50 -6.02
CA LEU A 40 -4.30 3.83 -6.31
C LEU A 40 -5.22 3.52 -5.12
N ASN A 41 -4.98 2.43 -4.42
CA ASN A 41 -5.77 2.08 -3.24
C ASN A 41 -5.46 2.99 -2.04
N LEU A 42 -4.21 3.41 -1.83
CA LEU A 42 -3.86 4.41 -0.81
C LEU A 42 -4.47 5.78 -1.12
N ILE A 43 -4.47 6.20 -2.39
CA ILE A 43 -5.15 7.42 -2.85
C ILE A 43 -6.65 7.32 -2.63
N PHE A 44 -7.26 6.16 -2.94
CA PHE A 44 -8.67 5.93 -2.67
C PHE A 44 -8.97 6.00 -1.16
N PHE A 45 -8.13 5.37 -0.33
CA PHE A 45 -8.24 5.42 1.12
C PHE A 45 -8.13 6.85 1.68
N PHE A 46 -7.19 7.64 1.16
CA PHE A 46 -7.07 9.08 1.47
C PHE A 46 -8.38 9.83 1.19
N LYS A 47 -8.99 9.58 0.02
CA LYS A 47 -10.26 10.22 -0.35
C LYS A 47 -11.40 9.82 0.57
N LEU A 48 -11.44 8.56 1.02
CA LEU A 48 -12.42 8.10 1.99
C LEU A 48 -12.25 8.82 3.33
N LEU A 49 -11.02 8.91 3.86
CA LEU A 49 -10.73 9.59 5.12
C LEU A 49 -11.08 11.08 5.09
N ASN A 50 -10.81 11.74 3.97
CA ASN A 50 -11.04 13.18 3.79
C ASN A 50 -12.44 13.52 3.27
N LYS A 51 -13.36 12.54 3.23
CA LYS A 51 -14.75 12.70 2.72
C LYS A 51 -14.81 13.30 1.31
N LEU A 52 -13.79 13.00 0.48
CA LEU A 52 -13.70 13.41 -0.92
C LEU A 52 -14.37 12.40 -1.87
N SER A 53 -14.88 11.28 -1.34
CA SER A 53 -15.59 10.22 -2.06
C SER A 53 -17.05 10.16 -1.65
N LEU A 54 -17.94 9.78 -2.58
CA LEU A 54 -19.41 9.72 -2.40
C LEU A 54 -19.91 8.60 -1.48
N THR A 55 -19.01 7.80 -0.90
CA THR A 55 -19.38 6.65 -0.05
C THR A 55 -19.67 7.09 1.38
N SER A 56 -20.75 6.55 1.97
CA SER A 56 -21.26 6.84 3.31
C SER A 56 -20.18 7.02 4.40
N ASN A 57 -20.35 8.08 5.21
CA ASN A 57 -19.40 8.68 6.15
C ASN A 57 -18.98 7.82 7.36
N HIS A 58 -19.36 6.55 7.44
CA HIS A 58 -19.27 5.76 8.69
C HIS A 58 -18.27 4.61 8.67
N VAL A 59 -17.63 4.31 7.53
CA VAL A 59 -16.83 3.08 7.43
C VAL A 59 -15.41 3.23 7.99
N ILE A 60 -14.83 4.43 7.92
CA ILE A 60 -13.44 4.68 8.31
C ILE A 60 -13.38 5.94 9.17
N GLN A 61 -12.87 5.80 10.40
CA GLN A 61 -12.78 6.88 11.37
C GLN A 61 -11.38 6.90 11.99
N TYR A 62 -10.92 8.07 12.40
CA TYR A 62 -9.76 8.16 13.28
C TYR A 62 -10.12 7.60 14.66
N ALA A 63 -9.14 6.96 15.30
CA ALA A 63 -9.24 6.57 16.70
C ALA A 63 -9.34 7.84 17.55
N GLU A 64 -10.11 7.76 18.64
CA GLU A 64 -10.18 8.85 19.60
C GLU A 64 -8.78 9.13 20.15
N THR A 65 -8.38 10.39 20.10
CA THR A 65 -7.12 10.83 20.68
C THR A 65 -7.19 10.63 22.19
N PRO A 66 -6.18 10.02 22.83
CA PRO A 66 -6.16 9.88 24.28
C PRO A 66 -6.26 11.28 24.93
N HIS A 67 -6.91 11.35 26.10
CA HIS A 67 -7.12 12.61 26.83
C HIS A 67 -5.81 13.28 27.28
N TYR A 68 -4.70 12.54 27.27
CA TYR A 68 -3.37 12.99 27.62
C TYR A 68 -2.46 13.01 26.39
N ASP A 69 -1.62 14.03 26.28
CA ASP A 69 -0.73 14.22 25.14
C ASP A 69 0.51 13.32 25.28
N ILE A 70 0.44 12.14 24.68
CA ILE A 70 1.57 11.22 24.59
C ILE A 70 2.47 11.71 23.46
N ARG A 71 3.79 11.59 23.61
CA ARG A 71 4.80 11.92 22.57
C ARG A 71 4.62 11.19 21.22
N ASN A 72 3.61 10.33 21.09
CA ASN A 72 3.17 9.62 19.89
C ASN A 72 1.62 9.72 19.71
N SER A 73 1.02 10.88 19.98
CA SER A 73 -0.43 11.16 19.90
C SER A 73 -0.93 11.30 18.46
N LEU A 74 -0.44 10.47 17.54
CA LEU A 74 -0.84 10.48 16.15
C LEU A 74 -2.30 10.06 16.02
N SER A 75 -3.06 10.79 15.17
CA SER A 75 -4.41 10.40 14.80
C SER A 75 -4.35 9.13 13.93
N LEU A 76 -4.28 7.97 14.59
CA LEU A 76 -4.31 6.68 13.94
C LEU A 76 -5.70 6.42 13.39
N VAL A 77 -5.80 5.78 12.23
CA VAL A 77 -7.08 5.29 11.74
C VAL A 77 -7.49 4.09 12.58
N LYS A 78 -8.76 4.07 13.02
CA LYS A 78 -9.33 2.96 13.80
C LYS A 78 -9.15 1.67 13.02
N GLN A 79 -8.42 0.74 13.62
CA GLN A 79 -8.20 -0.58 13.05
C GLN A 79 -9.24 -1.55 13.61
N THR A 80 -10.00 -2.19 12.72
CA THR A 80 -10.82 -3.35 13.08
C THR A 80 -9.91 -4.57 13.18
N CYS A 81 -9.72 -5.07 14.39
CA CYS A 81 -8.95 -6.29 14.64
C CYS A 81 -9.87 -7.52 14.54
N SER A 82 -9.52 -8.47 13.67
CA SER A 82 -10.18 -9.77 13.59
C SER A 82 -9.14 -10.88 13.63
N LYS A 83 -9.50 -12.02 14.23
CA LYS A 83 -8.65 -13.22 14.24
C LYS A 83 -8.65 -13.95 12.89
N SER A 84 -9.60 -13.65 12.00
CA SER A 84 -9.69 -14.26 10.67
C SER A 84 -8.80 -13.56 9.66
N SER A 85 -7.90 -14.31 9.03
CA SER A 85 -7.04 -13.81 7.95
C SER A 85 -7.85 -13.26 6.76
N LEU A 86 -9.01 -13.88 6.46
CA LEU A 86 -9.92 -13.40 5.42
C LEU A 86 -10.44 -11.99 5.73
N TYR A 87 -10.85 -11.75 6.98
CA TYR A 87 -11.35 -10.44 7.39
C TYR A 87 -10.23 -9.39 7.45
N MET A 88 -9.02 -9.78 7.84
CA MET A 88 -7.85 -8.89 7.83
C MET A 88 -7.45 -8.44 6.42
N ASN A 89 -7.83 -9.20 5.39
CA ASN A 89 -7.61 -8.87 3.98
C ASN A 89 -8.69 -7.95 3.39
N TYR A 90 -9.76 -7.63 4.13
CA TYR A 90 -10.74 -6.65 3.68
C TYR A 90 -10.08 -5.28 3.49
N PHE A 91 -10.57 -4.53 2.50
CA PHE A 91 -9.97 -3.27 2.09
C PHE A 91 -9.76 -2.31 3.28
N THR A 92 -10.79 -2.10 4.10
CA THR A 92 -10.74 -1.20 5.25
C THR A 92 -9.72 -1.65 6.28
N CYS A 93 -9.74 -2.93 6.69
CA CYS A 93 -8.77 -3.49 7.65
C CYS A 93 -7.33 -3.36 7.16
N ARG A 94 -7.10 -3.79 5.90
CA ARG A 94 -5.77 -3.83 5.29
C ARG A 94 -5.20 -2.42 5.11
N PHE A 95 -5.99 -1.49 4.58
CA PHE A 95 -5.52 -0.15 4.30
C PHE A 95 -5.49 0.76 5.53
N SER A 96 -6.30 0.52 6.57
CA SER A 96 -6.10 1.14 7.89
C SER A 96 -4.74 0.75 8.48
N ARG A 97 -4.35 -0.54 8.38
CA ARG A 97 -3.03 -0.98 8.84
C ARG A 97 -1.91 -0.35 8.04
N LEU A 98 -2.01 -0.36 6.71
CA LEU A 98 -1.00 0.25 5.84
C LEU A 98 -0.86 1.75 6.12
N TRP A 99 -1.99 2.46 6.25
CA TRP A 99 -2.02 3.88 6.56
C TRP A 99 -1.30 4.19 7.88
N ASN A 100 -1.57 3.42 8.94
CA ASN A 100 -0.94 3.62 10.25
C ASN A 100 0.56 3.31 10.26
N ASN A 101 1.10 2.64 9.24
CA ASN A 101 2.54 2.41 9.06
C ASN A 101 3.19 3.43 8.12
N LEU A 102 2.43 4.35 7.53
CA LEU A 102 3.01 5.41 6.73
C LEU A 102 3.76 6.42 7.61
N PRO A 103 4.83 7.05 7.09
CA PRO A 103 5.48 8.17 7.75
C PRO A 103 4.47 9.28 8.10
N GLN A 104 4.64 9.88 9.28
CA GLN A 104 3.75 10.93 9.73
C GLN A 104 3.69 12.13 8.76
N SER A 105 4.81 12.42 8.09
CA SER A 105 4.88 13.45 7.06
C SER A 105 3.87 13.22 5.93
N ILE A 106 3.56 11.97 5.60
CA ILE A 106 2.57 11.60 4.59
C ILE A 106 1.14 11.66 5.17
N CYS A 107 0.94 11.14 6.39
CA CYS A 107 -0.37 11.12 7.05
C CYS A 107 -0.93 12.52 7.36
N THR A 108 -0.06 13.53 7.53
CA THR A 108 -0.46 14.91 7.86
C THR A 108 -0.90 15.72 6.63
N ILE A 109 -0.69 15.19 5.42
CA ILE A 109 -1.03 15.89 4.17
C ILE A 109 -2.55 16.02 4.05
N LYS A 110 -3.05 17.25 3.78
CA LYS A 110 -4.47 17.52 3.55
C LYS A 110 -4.84 17.71 2.08
N SER A 111 -3.84 17.96 1.23
CA SER A 111 -4.03 18.21 -0.20
C SER A 111 -3.85 16.92 -1.00
N LEU A 112 -4.88 16.51 -1.74
CA LEU A 112 -4.85 15.31 -2.57
C LEU A 112 -3.69 15.32 -3.59
N PRO A 113 -3.45 16.40 -4.38
CA PRO A 113 -2.30 16.44 -5.30
C PRO A 113 -0.95 16.26 -4.62
N LEU A 114 -0.76 16.86 -3.42
CA LEU A 114 0.46 16.67 -2.65
C LEU A 114 0.58 15.22 -2.18
N PHE A 115 -0.51 14.63 -1.67
CA PHE A 115 -0.51 13.25 -1.21
C PHE A 115 -0.12 12.26 -2.32
N VAL A 116 -0.66 12.43 -3.53
CA VAL A 116 -0.30 11.61 -4.70
C VAL A 116 1.20 11.65 -4.96
N ARG A 117 1.81 12.85 -4.96
CA ARG A 117 3.25 13.01 -5.19
C ARG A 117 4.10 12.36 -4.11
N PHE A 118 3.71 12.47 -2.85
CA PHE A 118 4.43 11.88 -1.73
C PHE A 118 4.32 10.34 -1.71
N ILE A 119 3.15 9.80 -2.06
CA ILE A 119 2.95 8.34 -2.15
C ILE A 119 3.75 7.74 -3.30
N ASP A 120 3.77 8.38 -4.48
CA ASP A 120 4.58 7.92 -5.61
C ASP A 120 6.08 7.86 -5.24
N ALA A 121 6.59 8.91 -4.58
CA ALA A 121 7.96 8.94 -4.06
C ALA A 121 8.21 7.87 -2.98
N TYR A 122 7.24 7.62 -2.10
CA TYR A 122 7.34 6.59 -1.05
C TYR A 122 7.31 5.17 -1.61
N CYS A 123 6.53 4.92 -2.67
CA CYS A 123 6.44 3.64 -3.35
C CYS A 123 7.58 3.41 -4.37
N SER A 124 8.53 4.35 -4.47
CA SER A 124 9.75 4.19 -5.26
C SER A 124 10.56 2.97 -4.79
N PRO A 125 11.16 2.18 -5.72
CA PRO A 125 11.87 0.94 -5.40
C PRO A 125 12.95 1.04 -4.32
N GLU A 126 13.54 2.22 -4.11
CA GLU A 126 14.54 2.49 -3.06
C GLU A 126 13.95 2.40 -1.63
N ASN A 127 12.64 2.66 -1.47
CA ASN A 127 11.95 2.75 -0.19
C ASN A 127 11.13 1.49 0.16
N VAL A 128 10.90 0.58 -0.78
CA VAL A 128 10.00 -0.58 -0.64
C VAL A 128 10.45 -1.57 0.45
N LEU A 129 11.75 -1.64 0.75
CA LEU A 129 12.30 -2.47 1.84
C LEU A 129 11.74 -2.08 3.23
N ASN A 130 11.41 -0.80 3.43
CA ASN A 130 10.93 -0.27 4.71
C ASN A 130 9.41 -0.43 4.90
N VAL A 131 8.65 -0.58 3.81
CA VAL A 131 7.17 -0.70 3.85
C VAL A 131 6.72 -2.12 4.23
N VAL A 132 7.57 -3.12 3.99
CA VAL A 132 7.23 -4.55 4.11
C VAL A 132 7.81 -5.20 5.38
N ALA A 133 8.82 -4.61 6.01
CA ALA A 133 9.38 -5.09 7.28
C ALA A 133 8.89 -4.20 8.45
N PRO A 134 7.85 -4.65 9.18
CA PRO A 134 8.14 -5.56 10.28
C PRO A 134 7.05 -6.64 10.42
N VAL A 135 7.27 -7.78 9.77
CA VAL A 135 6.75 -9.06 10.26
C VAL A 135 7.87 -10.07 10.07
N SER A 136 8.65 -10.27 11.13
CA SER A 136 9.52 -11.43 11.31
C SER A 136 8.65 -12.69 11.37
N VAL A 137 8.33 -13.24 10.20
CA VAL A 137 8.09 -14.67 10.00
C VAL A 137 8.78 -15.00 8.68
N SER A 138 9.65 -16.00 8.72
CA SER A 138 10.45 -16.51 7.62
C SER A 138 9.59 -16.98 6.45
N HIS A 139 9.25 -16.07 5.54
CA HIS A 139 8.72 -16.40 4.23
C HIS A 139 9.42 -15.55 3.18
N SER A 140 9.78 -16.20 2.07
CA SER A 140 10.42 -15.59 0.91
C SER A 140 9.63 -14.35 0.47
N THR A 141 10.32 -13.31 0.01
CA THR A 141 9.74 -12.04 -0.47
C THR A 141 8.71 -12.25 -1.60
N SER A 142 8.69 -13.43 -2.22
CA SER A 142 7.65 -13.90 -3.15
C SER A 142 6.29 -14.17 -2.51
N ASP A 143 6.24 -14.57 -1.24
CA ASP A 143 5.07 -15.20 -0.63
C ASP A 143 4.15 -14.16 0.04
N ILE A 144 4.72 -13.07 0.55
CA ILE A 144 3.94 -11.91 1.07
C ILE A 144 3.25 -11.16 -0.09
N ILE A 145 3.84 -11.17 -1.28
CA ILE A 145 3.32 -10.49 -2.47
C ILE A 145 2.39 -11.43 -3.29
N GLY A 146 2.48 -12.75 -3.06
CA GLY A 146 1.69 -13.79 -3.73
C GLY A 146 0.23 -13.92 -3.27
N THR A 147 -0.15 -13.36 -2.11
CA THR A 147 -1.53 -13.35 -1.61
C THR A 147 -2.43 -12.29 -2.26
N LEU A 148 -1.96 -11.63 -3.32
CA LEU A 148 -2.78 -10.83 -4.24
C LEU A 148 -3.44 -11.67 -5.36
N ASN A 149 -3.34 -13.00 -5.29
CA ASN A 149 -4.10 -13.90 -6.13
C ASN A 149 -5.33 -14.40 -5.37
N VAL A 150 -6.50 -14.20 -6.00
CA VAL A 150 -7.60 -15.18 -5.94
C VAL A 150 -7.04 -16.56 -6.27
#